data_AF-A0A922CM77-F1
#
_entry.id   AF-A0A922CM77-F1
#
_cell.length_a   1.000
_cell.length_b   1.000
_cell.length_c   1.000
_cell.angle_alpha   90.00
_cell.angle_beta   90.00
_cell.angle_gamma   90.00
#
_symmetry.space_group_name_H-M   'P 1'
#
loop_
_entity.id
_entity.type
_entity.pdbx_description
1 polymer ?
#
loop_
_entity_poly.entity_id
_entity_poly.type
_entity_poly.pdbx_seq_one_letter_code
_entity_poly.pdbx_strand_id
1 'polypeptide(L)'
;MSIPIQNNDNVALSFAANFQYQYVEFQNISELSQYYFIKQVSREQREADILSRRDERLIFYKSIAEMLTSKGMNGVDCVLRAICEAAQYPVEEEGFVGEILHILLTPDYGKSPFDDVDPEWEELMSPYKDAATAGRQMFDCVSIYSACPEGQGVLEFITTLRDE
;
A
#
# COMPACT_ATOMS: atom_id res chain seq x y z
N MET A 1 22.13 -19.78 1.65
CA MET A 1 22.90 -18.97 2.62
C MET A 1 23.89 -19.87 3.32
N SER A 2 25.15 -19.45 3.47
CA SER A 2 26.19 -20.19 4.19
C SER A 2 26.72 -19.36 5.36
N ILE A 3 26.88 -19.97 6.53
CA ILE A 3 27.48 -19.35 7.71
C ILE A 3 28.69 -20.20 8.15
N PRO A 4 29.82 -19.57 8.50
CA PRO A 4 30.98 -20.28 9.03
C PRO A 4 30.71 -20.75 10.46
N ILE A 5 31.05 -22.01 10.75
CA ILE A 5 30.94 -22.61 12.08
C ILE A 5 32.29 -22.47 12.78
N GLN A 6 32.31 -21.87 13.98
CA GLN A 6 33.54 -21.72 14.75
C GLN A 6 33.99 -23.08 15.30
N ASN A 7 35.27 -23.42 15.11
CA ASN A 7 35.89 -24.66 15.60
C ASN A 7 37.26 -24.36 16.22
N ASN A 8 37.58 -25.04 17.34
CA ASN A 8 38.86 -24.89 18.05
C ASN A 8 40.06 -25.50 17.32
N ASP A 9 39.82 -26.41 16.37
CA ASP A 9 40.90 -27.14 15.67
C ASP A 9 41.42 -26.44 14.40
N ASN A 10 41.05 -25.17 14.16
CA ASN A 10 41.43 -24.38 12.97
C ASN A 10 41.11 -25.05 11.61
N VAL A 11 40.19 -26.03 11.59
CA VAL A 11 39.72 -26.67 10.35
C VAL A 11 38.54 -25.89 9.80
N ALA A 12 38.64 -25.42 8.56
CA ALA A 12 37.57 -24.71 7.88
C ALA A 12 36.41 -25.68 7.56
N LEU A 13 35.28 -25.48 8.24
CA LEU A 13 34.05 -26.26 8.06
C LEU A 13 32.96 -25.35 7.48
N SER A 14 32.56 -25.64 6.23
CA SER A 14 31.47 -24.93 5.55
C SER A 14 30.24 -25.82 5.47
N PHE A 15 29.13 -25.39 6.07
CA PHE A 15 27.84 -26.04 5.89
C PHE A 15 27.02 -25.28 4.83
N ALA A 16 26.65 -25.98 3.77
CA ALA A 16 25.81 -25.44 2.71
C ALA A 16 24.52 -26.26 2.63
N ALA A 17 23.39 -25.61 2.94
CA ALA A 17 22.07 -26.16 2.69
C ALA A 17 21.52 -25.55 1.39
N ASN A 18 21.31 -26.40 0.39
CA ASN A 18 20.63 -26.02 -0.85
C ASN A 18 19.17 -26.45 -0.74
N PHE A 19 18.26 -25.48 -0.75
CA PHE A 19 16.83 -25.73 -0.83
C PHE A 19 16.42 -25.61 -2.30
N GLN A 20 15.98 -26.71 -2.90
CA GLN A 20 15.40 -26.71 -4.23
C GLN A 20 13.95 -27.16 -4.08
N TYR A 21 13.02 -26.24 -4.29
CA TYR A 21 11.61 -26.57 -4.35
C TYR A 21 11.27 -26.94 -5.79
N GLN A 22 10.98 -28.22 -6.02
CA GLN A 22 10.46 -28.69 -7.30
C GLN A 22 8.95 -28.83 -7.18
N TYR A 23 8.23 -27.79 -7.59
CA TYR A 23 6.77 -27.86 -7.69
C TYR A 23 6.41 -28.57 -9.00
N VAL A 24 5.40 -29.45 -8.94
CA VAL A 24 4.81 -30.00 -10.16
C VAL A 24 4.06 -28.87 -10.83
N GLU A 25 4.53 -28.45 -12.00
CA GLU A 25 3.90 -27.37 -12.75
C GLU A 25 2.68 -27.94 -13.50
N PHE A 26 1.50 -27.41 -13.21
CA PHE A 26 0.26 -27.84 -13.86
C PHE A 26 0.39 -27.60 -15.36
N GLN A 27 0.20 -28.65 -16.15
CA GLN A 27 0.25 -28.54 -17.61
C GLN A 27 -1.10 -28.12 -18.20
N ASN A 28 -2.16 -28.09 -17.37
CA ASN A 28 -3.50 -27.71 -17.79
C ASN A 28 -4.25 -26.92 -16.71
N ILE A 29 -5.00 -25.88 -17.12
CA ILE A 29 -5.81 -25.06 -16.21
C ILE A 29 -6.91 -25.85 -15.49
N SER A 30 -7.34 -26.97 -16.08
CA SER A 30 -8.36 -27.84 -15.49
C SER A 30 -7.86 -28.55 -14.22
N GLU A 31 -6.56 -28.80 -14.09
CA GLU A 31 -5.97 -29.45 -12.91
C GLU A 31 -6.03 -28.55 -11.67
N LEU A 32 -5.96 -27.23 -11.86
CA LEU A 32 -6.11 -26.25 -10.79
C LEU A 32 -7.50 -26.27 -10.16
N SER A 33 -8.53 -26.72 -10.90
CA SER A 33 -9.92 -26.78 -10.40
C SER A 33 -10.12 -27.76 -9.25
N GLN A 34 -9.21 -28.73 -9.07
CA GLN A 34 -9.24 -29.65 -7.93
C GLN A 34 -8.83 -28.99 -6.61
N TYR A 35 -7.99 -27.95 -6.67
CA TYR A 35 -7.46 -27.26 -5.50
C TYR A 35 -8.13 -25.91 -5.24
N TYR A 36 -8.62 -25.27 -6.30
CA TYR A 36 -9.27 -23.96 -6.23
C TYR A 36 -10.60 -24.00 -6.99
N PHE A 37 -11.66 -23.49 -6.39
CA PHE A 37 -12.94 -23.32 -7.08
C PHE A 37 -12.79 -22.20 -8.11
N ILE A 38 -12.54 -22.55 -9.37
CA ILE A 38 -12.53 -21.60 -10.48
C ILE A 38 -13.99 -21.19 -10.71
N LYS A 39 -14.42 -20.10 -10.06
CA LYS A 39 -15.72 -19.50 -10.34
C LYS A 39 -15.69 -19.02 -11.80
N GLN A 40 -16.57 -19.57 -12.63
CA GLN A 40 -16.84 -19.01 -13.94
C GLN A 40 -17.68 -17.75 -13.76
N VAL A 41 -17.00 -16.65 -13.43
CA VAL A 41 -17.61 -15.34 -13.30
C VAL A 41 -17.99 -14.87 -14.70
N SER A 42 -19.25 -14.48 -14.91
CA SER A 42 -19.65 -13.88 -16.19
C SER A 42 -18.85 -12.59 -16.44
N ARG A 43 -18.64 -12.19 -17.70
CA ARG A 43 -17.99 -10.92 -18.01
C ARG A 43 -18.66 -9.75 -17.28
N GLU A 44 -20.00 -9.75 -17.24
CA GLU A 44 -20.81 -8.75 -16.53
C GLU A 44 -20.56 -8.75 -15.03
N GLN A 45 -20.47 -9.92 -14.38
CA GLN A 45 -20.16 -10.00 -12.96
C GLN A 45 -18.73 -9.54 -12.65
N ARG A 46 -17.77 -9.82 -13.55
CA ARG A 46 -16.39 -9.37 -13.40
C ARG A 46 -16.28 -7.86 -13.55
N GLU A 47 -17.02 -7.29 -14.50
CA GLU A 47 -17.10 -5.83 -14.68
C GLU A 47 -17.78 -5.17 -13.47
N ALA A 48 -18.86 -5.76 -12.94
CA ALA A 48 -19.50 -5.27 -11.72
C ALA A 48 -18.59 -5.35 -10.47
N ASP A 49 -17.80 -6.41 -10.32
CA ASP A 49 -16.80 -6.53 -9.23
C ASP A 49 -15.66 -5.50 -9.39
N ILE A 50 -15.20 -5.25 -10.62
CA ILE A 50 -14.18 -4.22 -10.86
C ILE A 50 -14.75 -2.82 -10.56
N LEU A 51 -16.02 -2.56 -10.87
CA LEU A 51 -16.69 -1.31 -10.52
C LEU A 51 -16.86 -1.16 -9.00
N SER A 52 -17.14 -2.24 -8.26
CA SER A 52 -17.28 -2.18 -6.80
C SER A 52 -15.94 -2.00 -6.07
N ARG A 53 -14.83 -2.50 -6.63
CA ARG A 53 -13.47 -2.31 -6.09
C ARG A 53 -12.96 -0.86 -6.14
N ARG A 54 -13.67 0.06 -6.80
CA ARG A 54 -13.33 1.49 -6.86
C ARG A 54 -13.27 2.16 -5.47
N ASP A 55 -13.82 1.54 -4.44
CA ASP A 55 -13.90 2.07 -3.07
C ASP A 55 -12.73 1.64 -2.15
N GLU A 56 -11.83 0.73 -2.56
CA GLU A 56 -10.82 0.16 -1.64
C GLU A 56 -9.87 1.21 -1.05
N ARG A 57 -9.42 2.21 -1.83
CA ARG A 57 -8.58 3.32 -1.32
C ARG A 57 -9.33 4.26 -0.39
N LEU A 58 -10.59 4.56 -0.71
CA LEU A 58 -11.39 5.44 0.12
C LEU A 58 -11.71 4.76 1.46
N ILE A 59 -12.00 3.46 1.45
CA ILE A 59 -12.10 2.64 2.66
C ILE A 59 -10.80 2.69 3.46
N PHE A 60 -9.64 2.55 2.81
CA PHE A 60 -8.33 2.64 3.46
C PHE A 60 -8.13 4.00 4.14
N TYR A 61 -8.38 5.11 3.43
CA TYR A 61 -8.25 6.46 4.00
C TYR A 61 -9.18 6.69 5.18
N LYS A 62 -10.45 6.29 5.07
CA LYS A 62 -11.42 6.36 6.17
C LYS A 62 -10.97 5.54 7.37
N SER A 63 -10.50 4.31 7.15
CA SER A 63 -10.04 3.41 8.22
C SER A 63 -8.85 3.99 8.97
N ILE A 64 -7.85 4.54 8.26
CA ILE A 64 -6.71 5.20 8.90
C ILE A 64 -7.14 6.47 9.62
N ALA A 65 -8.00 7.29 9.01
CA ALA A 65 -8.51 8.49 9.65
C ALA A 65 -9.25 8.16 10.96
N GLU A 66 -10.12 7.15 10.96
CA GLU A 66 -10.82 6.67 12.16
C GLU A 66 -9.84 6.16 13.22
N MET A 67 -8.84 5.37 12.82
CA MET A 67 -7.80 4.88 13.72
C MET A 67 -7.02 6.03 14.38
N LEU A 68 -6.58 7.03 13.61
CA LEU A 68 -5.87 8.18 14.13
C LEU A 68 -6.76 9.06 15.02
N THR A 69 -8.04 9.21 14.64
CA THR A 69 -9.04 9.93 15.43
C THR A 69 -9.27 9.24 16.78
N SER A 70 -9.30 7.90 16.82
CA SER A 70 -9.42 7.14 18.06
C SER A 70 -8.25 7.37 19.04
N LYS A 71 -7.11 7.83 18.52
CA LYS A 71 -5.91 8.19 19.31
C LYS A 71 -5.84 9.68 19.66
N GLY A 72 -6.89 10.46 19.37
CA GLY A 72 -6.98 11.88 19.72
C GLY A 72 -6.32 12.84 18.72
N MET A 73 -5.96 12.36 17.52
CA MET A 73 -5.42 13.18 16.43
C MET A 73 -6.54 13.64 15.48
N ASN A 74 -6.29 14.66 14.66
CA ASN A 74 -7.15 14.95 13.52
C ASN A 74 -6.84 13.94 12.40
N GLY A 75 -7.51 12.79 12.42
CA GLY A 75 -7.19 11.70 11.52
C GLY A 75 -7.39 12.03 10.04
N VAL A 76 -8.36 12.88 9.72
CA VAL A 76 -8.60 13.31 8.33
C VAL A 76 -7.44 14.16 7.84
N ASP A 77 -7.06 15.21 8.56
CA ASP A 77 -5.93 16.07 8.19
C ASP A 77 -4.62 15.28 8.14
N CYS A 78 -4.41 14.32 9.04
CA CYS A 78 -3.21 13.49 9.03
C CYS A 78 -3.12 12.57 7.81
N VAL A 79 -4.25 12.03 7.34
CA VAL A 79 -4.27 11.25 6.09
C VAL A 79 -3.99 12.16 4.89
N LEU A 80 -4.61 13.35 4.84
CA LEU A 80 -4.36 14.31 3.78
C LEU A 80 -2.90 14.78 3.76
N ARG A 81 -2.31 15.05 4.94
CA ARG A 81 -0.89 15.40 5.09
C ARG A 81 0.01 14.29 4.59
N ALA A 82 -0.27 13.03 4.96
CA ALA A 82 0.52 11.89 4.50
C ALA A 82 0.48 11.72 2.97
N ILE A 83 -0.66 11.96 2.33
CA ILE A 83 -0.79 11.95 0.86
C ILE A 83 0.02 13.10 0.23
N CYS A 84 -0.07 14.29 0.82
CA CYS A 84 0.69 15.45 0.35
C CYS A 84 2.21 15.21 0.46
N GLU A 85 2.68 14.70 1.61
CA GLU A 85 4.09 14.37 1.85
C GLU A 85 4.58 13.25 0.91
N ALA A 86 3.79 12.18 0.74
CA ALA A 86 4.14 11.08 -0.16
C ALA A 86 4.18 11.51 -1.64
N ALA A 87 3.40 12.52 -2.02
CA ALA A 87 3.43 13.10 -3.36
C ALA A 87 4.63 14.06 -3.58
N GLN A 88 5.21 14.62 -2.51
CA GLN A 88 6.45 15.41 -2.57
C GLN A 88 7.69 14.54 -2.63
N TYR A 89 7.71 13.52 -1.78
CA TYR A 89 8.81 12.60 -1.60
C TYR A 89 8.29 11.18 -1.81
N PRO A 90 8.17 10.72 -3.07
CA PRO A 90 7.71 9.38 -3.38
C PRO A 90 8.58 8.32 -2.70
N VAL A 91 7.94 7.33 -2.09
CA VAL A 91 8.60 6.22 -1.38
C VAL A 91 8.81 4.98 -2.25
N GLU A 92 8.54 5.07 -3.56
CA GLU A 92 8.60 3.94 -4.52
C GLU A 92 9.98 3.25 -4.60
N GLU A 93 11.06 3.98 -4.29
CA GLU A 93 12.42 3.45 -4.29
C GLU A 93 12.77 2.66 -3.00
N GLU A 94 11.92 2.67 -1.98
CA GLU A 94 12.13 2.00 -0.67
C GLU A 94 11.72 0.51 -0.69
N GLY A 95 11.89 -0.14 -1.85
CA GLY A 95 11.56 -1.55 -2.07
C GLY A 95 10.05 -1.84 -2.05
N PHE A 96 9.70 -3.08 -1.72
CA PHE A 96 8.31 -3.56 -1.86
C PHE A 96 7.31 -2.81 -0.97
N VAL A 97 7.71 -2.46 0.26
CA VAL A 97 6.84 -1.70 1.18
C VAL A 97 6.65 -0.27 0.67
N GLY A 98 7.72 0.33 0.14
CA GLY A 98 7.68 1.63 -0.53
C GLY A 98 6.68 1.66 -1.68
N GLU A 99 6.73 0.67 -2.57
CA GLU A 99 5.78 0.54 -3.68
C GLU A 99 4.32 0.40 -3.21
N ILE A 100 4.07 -0.39 -2.17
CA ILE A 100 2.71 -0.51 -1.60
C ILE A 100 2.24 0.84 -1.08
N LEU A 101 3.08 1.57 -0.34
CA LEU A 101 2.75 2.87 0.20
C LEU A 101 2.52 3.90 -0.92
N HIS A 102 3.34 3.88 -1.97
CA HIS A 102 3.14 4.70 -3.17
C HIS A 102 1.76 4.45 -3.79
N ILE A 103 1.39 3.19 -3.99
CA ILE A 103 0.09 2.80 -4.56
C ILE A 103 -1.07 3.26 -3.66
N LEU A 104 -0.96 3.11 -2.34
CA LEU A 104 -2.03 3.46 -1.40
C LEU A 104 -2.19 4.97 -1.23
N LEU A 105 -1.08 5.72 -1.17
CA LEU A 105 -1.06 7.16 -0.93
C LEU A 105 -1.11 8.00 -2.22
N THR A 106 -1.24 7.37 -3.39
CA THR A 106 -1.47 8.04 -4.68
C THR A 106 -2.93 7.88 -5.10
N PRO A 107 -3.81 8.88 -4.89
CA PRO A 107 -5.27 8.74 -5.06
C PRO A 107 -5.72 8.45 -6.50
N ASP A 108 -4.93 8.89 -7.48
CA ASP A 108 -5.15 8.74 -8.92
C ASP A 108 -4.33 7.59 -9.53
N TYR A 109 -3.67 6.75 -8.72
CA TYR A 109 -2.87 5.65 -9.23
C TYR A 109 -3.71 4.65 -10.03
N GLY A 110 -3.24 4.35 -11.24
CA GLY A 110 -3.89 3.40 -12.15
C GLY A 110 -5.14 3.94 -12.85
N LYS A 111 -5.49 5.22 -12.69
CA LYS A 111 -6.57 5.86 -13.44
C LYS A 111 -6.06 6.49 -14.72
N SER A 112 -6.79 6.28 -15.81
CA SER A 112 -6.53 6.91 -17.11
C SER A 112 -7.56 8.01 -17.40
N PRO A 113 -7.23 9.03 -18.21
CA PRO A 113 -8.20 10.03 -18.69
C PRO A 113 -9.35 9.44 -19.52
N PHE A 114 -9.25 8.17 -19.92
CA PHE A 114 -10.23 7.46 -20.72
C PHE A 114 -11.14 6.55 -19.88
N ASP A 115 -10.91 6.46 -18.57
CA ASP A 115 -11.74 5.65 -17.68
C ASP A 115 -13.09 6.33 -17.43
N ASP A 116 -14.15 5.55 -17.32
CA ASP A 116 -15.48 6.07 -16.98
C ASP A 116 -15.44 6.77 -15.61
N VAL A 117 -15.67 8.08 -15.62
CA VAL A 117 -15.69 8.93 -14.43
C VAL A 117 -17.05 8.82 -13.77
N ASP A 118 -17.04 8.31 -12.54
CA ASP A 118 -18.19 8.39 -11.64
C ASP A 118 -18.18 9.76 -10.94
N PRO A 119 -19.18 10.63 -11.16
CA PRO A 119 -19.21 11.96 -10.58
C PRO A 119 -19.24 11.95 -9.04
N GLU A 120 -19.96 11.00 -8.42
CA GLU A 120 -20.00 10.90 -6.95
C GLU A 120 -18.64 10.51 -6.40
N TRP A 121 -17.98 9.55 -7.04
CA TRP A 121 -16.64 9.13 -6.62
C TRP A 121 -15.63 10.28 -6.75
N GLU A 122 -15.71 11.05 -7.84
CA GLU A 122 -14.81 12.17 -8.09
C GLU A 122 -14.96 13.26 -7.03
N GLU A 123 -16.20 13.57 -6.64
CA GLU A 123 -16.48 14.51 -5.56
C GLU A 123 -15.95 13.99 -4.21
N LEU A 124 -16.21 12.72 -3.86
CA LEU A 124 -15.71 12.13 -2.61
C LEU A 124 -14.18 12.10 -2.53
N MET A 125 -13.51 11.89 -3.67
CA MET A 125 -12.06 11.76 -3.72
C MET A 125 -11.33 13.09 -3.94
N SER A 126 -12.05 14.17 -4.23
CA SER A 126 -11.48 15.51 -4.46
C SER A 126 -10.50 15.93 -3.38
N PRO A 127 -10.82 15.84 -2.06
CA PRO A 127 -9.89 16.31 -1.02
C PRO A 127 -8.55 15.57 -1.03
N TYR A 128 -8.57 14.26 -1.31
CA TYR A 128 -7.35 13.45 -1.37
C TYR A 128 -6.53 13.78 -2.62
N LYS A 129 -7.19 13.98 -3.78
CA LYS A 129 -6.53 14.41 -5.02
C LYS A 129 -5.92 15.80 -4.90
N ASP A 130 -6.60 16.71 -4.21
CA ASP A 130 -6.12 18.06 -3.94
C ASP A 130 -4.86 18.01 -3.06
N ALA A 131 -4.85 17.13 -2.04
CA ALA A 131 -3.67 16.90 -1.21
C ALA A 131 -2.47 16.40 -2.02
N ALA A 132 -2.67 15.40 -2.88
CA ALA A 132 -1.61 14.89 -3.76
C ALA A 132 -1.12 15.97 -4.73
N THR A 133 -2.03 16.79 -5.25
CA THR A 133 -1.70 17.91 -6.13
C THR A 133 -0.88 18.97 -5.41
N ALA A 134 -1.24 19.30 -4.17
CA ALA A 134 -0.48 20.22 -3.34
C ALA A 134 0.95 19.70 -3.09
N GLY A 135 1.06 18.40 -2.83
CA GLY A 135 2.35 17.71 -2.71
C GLY A 135 3.20 17.81 -3.98
N ARG A 136 2.64 17.44 -5.14
CA ARG A 136 3.34 17.54 -6.45
C ARG A 136 3.78 18.97 -6.79
N GLN A 137 3.07 19.97 -6.30
CA GLN A 137 3.40 21.39 -6.47
C GLN A 137 4.39 21.92 -5.43
N MET A 138 4.89 21.06 -4.53
CA MET A 138 5.87 21.40 -3.48
C MET A 138 5.37 22.49 -2.51
N PHE A 139 4.06 22.56 -2.24
CA PHE A 139 3.53 23.42 -1.17
C PHE A 139 3.89 22.88 0.22
N ASP A 140 4.03 23.73 1.22
CA ASP A 140 4.30 23.26 2.59
C ASP A 140 3.08 22.48 3.17
N CYS A 141 3.14 21.15 3.13
CA CYS A 141 2.08 20.25 3.60
C CYS A 141 1.77 20.44 5.09
N VAL A 142 2.77 20.81 5.91
CA VAL A 142 2.58 21.04 7.35
C VAL A 142 1.72 22.28 7.57
N SER A 143 1.94 23.33 6.77
CA SER A 143 1.15 24.56 6.84
C SER A 143 -0.30 24.36 6.35
N ILE A 144 -0.50 23.58 5.29
CA ILE A 144 -1.83 23.31 4.71
C ILE A 144 -2.66 22.45 5.68
N TYR A 145 -2.06 21.41 6.25
CA TYR A 145 -2.73 20.46 7.15
C TYR A 145 -2.30 20.67 8.61
N SER A 146 -2.43 21.91 9.08
CA SER A 146 -1.95 22.32 10.42
C SER A 146 -2.63 21.63 11.60
N ALA A 147 -3.80 21.00 11.42
CA ALA A 147 -4.43 20.21 12.48
C ALA A 147 -3.79 18.84 12.66
N CYS A 148 -2.85 18.46 11.79
CA CYS A 148 -1.92 17.36 12.01
C CYS A 148 -0.50 17.95 12.14
N PRO A 149 0.05 18.10 13.36
CA PRO A 149 1.42 18.54 13.58
C PRO A 149 2.43 17.39 13.44
N GLU A 150 3.72 17.70 13.28
CA GLU A 150 4.80 16.69 13.25
C GLU A 150 4.73 15.78 14.50
N GLY A 151 5.04 14.48 14.32
CA GLY A 151 4.87 13.44 15.34
C GLY A 151 3.48 12.78 15.39
N GLN A 152 2.49 13.27 14.62
CA GLN A 152 1.13 12.71 14.53
C GLN A 152 0.78 12.14 13.15
N GLY A 153 1.77 12.02 12.26
CA GLY A 153 1.59 11.56 10.89
C GLY A 153 1.32 10.06 10.77
N VAL A 154 0.73 9.66 9.63
CA VAL A 154 0.48 8.26 9.30
C VAL A 154 1.77 7.44 9.30
N LEU A 155 2.86 7.97 8.73
CA LEU A 155 4.12 7.24 8.62
C LEU A 155 4.86 7.14 9.97
N GLU A 156 4.73 8.16 10.81
CA GLU A 156 5.27 8.16 12.18
C GLU A 156 4.55 7.12 13.03
N PHE A 157 3.25 6.96 12.83
CA PHE A 157 2.46 5.94 13.50
C PHE A 157 2.95 4.51 13.22
N ILE A 158 3.27 4.20 11.96
CA ILE A 158 3.68 2.86 11.54
C ILE A 158 5.16 2.60 11.86
N THR A 159 5.99 3.65 11.94
CA THR A 159 7.42 3.55 12.26
C THR A 159 7.70 3.52 13.76
N THR A 160 6.81 4.04 14.60
CA THR A 160 6.86 3.79 16.05
C THR A 160 6.35 2.40 16.40
N LEU A 161 7.10 1.35 16.05
CA LEU A 161 7.14 0.14 16.87
C LEU A 161 7.84 0.52 18.17
N ARG A 162 7.05 1.05 19.09
CA ARG A 162 7.51 1.30 20.46
C ARG A 162 7.78 -0.06 21.08
N ASP A 163 9.06 -0.32 21.35
CA ASP A 163 9.51 -1.41 22.19
C ASP A 163 8.67 -1.44 23.48
N GLU A 164 7.84 -2.48 23.64
CA GLU A 164 7.39 -2.97 24.95
C GLU A 164 8.06 -4.32 25.21
#